data_AF-A0AB39VH94-F1
#
_entry.id   AF-A0AB39VH94-F1
#
_cell.length_a   1.000
_cell.length_b   1.000
_cell.length_c   1.000
_cell.angle_alpha   90.00
_cell.angle_beta   90.00
_cell.angle_gamma   90.00
#
_symmetry.space_group_name_H-M   'P 1'
#
loop_
_entity.id
_entity.type
_entity.pdbx_description
1 polymer ?
#
loop_
_entity_poly.entity_id
_entity_poly.type
_entity_poly.pdbx_seq_one_letter_code
_entity_poly.pdbx_strand_id
1 'polypeptide(L)' 'MAAKKQTYEENIEQIDKILEKLESEELSLDDSIEEYEKAIKLIKDSEKLLEIGEGKVLKVLEKNGKIEVEDLD' A
#
# COMPACT_ATOMS: atom_id res chain seq x y z
N MET A 1 19.60 -1.75 -15.12
CA MET A 1 19.00 -0.51 -14.56
C MET A 1 18.21 -0.94 -13.33
N ALA A 2 18.52 -0.40 -12.14
CA ALA A 2 17.81 -0.78 -10.93
C ALA A 2 16.38 -0.23 -10.99
N ALA A 3 15.38 -1.11 -10.91
CA ALA A 3 13.98 -0.69 -10.86
C ALA A 3 13.77 0.21 -9.64
N LYS A 4 13.24 1.43 -9.85
CA LYS A 4 12.90 2.35 -8.77
C LYS A 4 11.82 1.67 -7.92
N LYS A 5 12.12 1.44 -6.64
CA LYS A 5 11.13 0.92 -5.69
C LYS A 5 10.06 2.00 -5.50
N GLN A 6 8.80 1.67 -5.78
CA GLN A 6 7.68 2.59 -5.54
C GLN A 6 7.56 2.91 -4.05
N THR A 7 7.21 4.17 -3.77
CA THR A 7 6.86 4.67 -2.44
C THR A 7 5.42 4.33 -2.08
N TYR A 8 5.05 4.50 -0.81
CA TYR A 8 3.69 4.24 -0.34
C TYR A 8 2.71 5.20 -1.02
N GLU A 9 3.05 6.48 -1.06
CA GLU A 9 2.24 7.53 -1.67
C GLU A 9 2.05 7.30 -3.18
N GLU A 10 3.11 6.89 -3.89
CA GLU A 10 3.01 6.53 -5.31
C GLU A 10 2.09 5.30 -5.53
N ASN A 11 2.04 4.35 -4.60
CA ASN A 11 1.13 3.21 -4.70
C ASN A 11 -0.32 3.63 -4.49
N ILE A 12 -0.59 4.47 -3.48
CA ILE A 12 -1.95 4.99 -3.22
C ILE A 12 -2.45 5.78 -4.44
N GLU A 13 -1.63 6.66 -5.01
CA GLU A 13 -2.01 7.43 -6.21
C GLU A 13 -2.34 6.52 -7.40
N GLN A 14 -1.65 5.39 -7.55
CA GLN A 14 -1.96 4.42 -8.60
C GLN A 14 -3.23 3.62 -8.32
N ILE A 15 -3.51 3.29 -7.05
CA ILE A 15 -4.75 2.64 -6.66
C ILE A 15 -5.95 3.55 -6.97
N ASP A 16 -5.86 4.85 -6.65
CA ASP A 16 -6.92 5.81 -6.95
C ASP A 16 -7.20 5.89 -8.46
N LYS A 17 -6.15 5.93 -9.28
CA LYS A 17 -6.28 5.90 -10.76
C LYS A 17 -6.91 4.60 -11.26
N ILE A 18 -6.64 3.47 -10.61
CA ILE A 18 -7.28 2.20 -10.94
C ILE A 18 -8.76 2.24 -10.58
N LEU A 19 -9.11 2.79 -9.42
CA LEU A 19 -10.51 2.96 -9.00
C LEU A 19 -11.29 3.83 -10.00
N GLU A 20 -10.72 4.98 -10.40
CA GLU A 20 -11.34 5.84 -11.43
C GLU A 20 -11.61 5.10 -12.74
N LYS A 21 -10.71 4.19 -13.16
CA LYS A 21 -10.93 3.37 -14.35
C LYS A 21 -11.98 2.29 -14.15
N LEU A 22 -11.99 1.63 -13.00
CA LEU A 22 -12.97 0.59 -12.68
C LEU A 22 -14.40 1.16 -12.54
N GLU A 23 -14.50 2.43 -12.15
CA GLU A 23 -15.78 3.17 -12.10
C GLU A 23 -16.22 3.68 -13.49
N SER A 24 -15.36 3.61 -14.51
CA SER A 24 -15.72 3.98 -15.88
C SER A 24 -16.59 2.92 -16.54
N GLU A 25 -17.66 3.34 -17.22
CA GLU A 25 -18.56 2.45 -17.98
C GLU A 25 -17.91 1.87 -19.26
N GLU A 26 -16.69 2.30 -19.61
CA GLU A 26 -15.99 1.90 -20.84
C GLU A 26 -15.07 0.67 -20.67
N LEU A 27 -14.89 0.14 -19.45
CA LEU A 27 -13.99 -0.98 -19.22
C LEU A 27 -14.63 -2.32 -19.61
N SER A 28 -13.89 -3.14 -20.36
CA SER A 28 -14.29 -4.52 -20.61
C SER A 28 -14.12 -5.38 -19.35
N LEU A 29 -14.74 -6.57 -19.32
CA LEU A 29 -14.58 -7.51 -18.22
C LEU A 29 -13.13 -7.95 -18.04
N ASP A 30 -12.43 -8.24 -19.13
CA ASP A 30 -11.04 -8.68 -19.09
C ASP A 30 -10.13 -7.55 -18.57
N ASP A 31 -10.33 -6.32 -19.03
CA ASP A 31 -9.58 -5.15 -18.54
C ASP A 31 -9.87 -4.88 -17.05
N SER A 32 -11.11 -5.09 -16.61
CA SER A 32 -11.51 -4.94 -15.21
C SER A 32 -10.79 -5.95 -14.31
N ILE A 33 -10.61 -7.18 -14.78
CA ILE A 33 -9.85 -8.21 -14.06
C ILE A 33 -8.38 -7.81 -13.98
N GLU A 34 -7.79 -7.32 -15.07
CA GLU A 34 -6.39 -6.87 -15.07
C GLU A 34 -6.15 -5.69 -14.12
N GLU A 35 -7.00 -4.67 -14.14
CA GLU A 35 -6.86 -3.51 -13.26
C GLU A 35 -7.07 -3.92 -11.79
N TYR A 36 -8.00 -4.84 -11.51
CA TYR A 36 -8.18 -5.40 -10.16
C TYR A 36 -6.92 -6.14 -9.66
N GLU A 37 -6.32 -6.99 -10.48
CA GLU A 37 -5.07 -7.68 -10.11
C GLU A 37 -3.93 -6.68 -9.82
N LYS A 38 -3.82 -5.62 -10.61
CA LYS A 38 -2.87 -4.52 -10.38
C LYS A 38 -3.12 -3.83 -9.04
N ALA A 39 -4.39 -3.51 -8.72
CA ALA A 39 -4.75 -2.90 -7.44
C ALA A 39 -4.38 -3.79 -6.26
N ILE A 40 -4.71 -5.08 -6.30
CA ILE A 40 -4.36 -6.05 -5.23
C ILE A 40 -2.85 -6.12 -5.01
N LYS A 41 -2.06 -6.08 -6.08
CA LYS A 41 -0.59 -6.07 -5.97
C LYS A 41 -0.09 -4.79 -5.28
N LEU A 42 -0.60 -3.62 -5.68
CA LEU A 42 -0.24 -2.35 -5.09
C LEU A 42 -0.64 -2.25 -3.61
N ILE A 43 -1.81 -2.79 -3.24
CA ILE A 43 -2.27 -2.87 -1.84
C ILE A 43 -1.27 -3.69 -1.02
N LYS A 44 -0.92 -4.91 -1.47
CA LYS A 44 0.05 -5.77 -0.78
C LYS A 44 1.43 -5.13 -0.64
N ASP A 45 1.87 -4.40 -1.64
CA ASP A 45 3.15 -3.71 -1.57
C ASP A 45 3.09 -2.51 -0.61
N SER A 46 1.93 -1.86 -0.50
CA SER A 46 1.67 -0.78 0.46
C SER A 46 1.60 -1.28 1.89
N GLU A 47 0.94 -2.41 2.15
CA GLU A 47 0.91 -3.09 3.46
C GLU A 47 2.33 -3.40 3.95
N LYS A 48 3.19 -3.95 3.09
CA LYS A 48 4.60 -4.20 3.45
C LYS A 48 5.37 -2.93 3.79
N LEU A 49 5.09 -1.83 3.11
CA LEU A 49 5.74 -0.54 3.40
C LEU A 49 5.26 0.01 4.76
N LEU A 50 3.98 -0.15 5.07
CA LEU A 50 3.41 0.20 6.38
C LEU A 50 4.03 -0.64 7.50
N GLU A 51 4.10 -1.95 7.35
CA GLU A 51 4.72 -2.85 8.35
C GLU A 51 6.19 -2.47 8.63
N ILE A 52 6.94 -2.12 7.58
CA ILE A 52 8.32 -1.62 7.74
C ILE A 52 8.34 -0.28 8.51
N GLY A 53 7.36 0.59 8.25
CA GLY A 53 7.19 1.87 8.94
C GLY A 53 6.88 1.69 10.43
N GLU A 54 5.88 0.88 10.75
CA GLU A 54 5.49 0.50 12.11
C GLU A 54 6.66 -0.10 12.87
N GLY A 55 7.38 -1.05 12.27
CA GLY A 55 8.57 -1.66 12.87
C GLY A 55 9.69 -0.65 13.16
N LYS A 56 9.81 0.44 12.39
CA LYS A 56 10.74 1.53 12.70
C LYS A 56 10.26 2.38 13.87
N VAL A 57 8.97 2.70 13.93
CA VAL A 57 8.37 3.47 15.03
C VAL A 57 8.51 2.72 16.34
N LEU A 58 8.15 1.43 16.36
CA LEU A 58 8.30 0.56 17.53
C LEU A 58 9.74 0.52 18.05
N LYS A 59 10.73 0.32 17.16
CA LYS A 59 12.16 0.34 17.53
C LYS A 59 12.62 1.67 18.13
N VAL A 60 12.03 2.79 17.72
CA VAL A 60 12.34 4.12 18.30
C VAL A 60 11.73 4.25 19.69
N LEU A 61 10.51 3.76 19.89
CA LEU A 61 9.85 3.75 21.21
C LEU A 61 10.60 2.86 22.21
N GLU A 62 11.01 1.65 21.81
CA GLU A 62 11.85 0.75 22.60
C GLU A 62 13.17 1.42 23.05
N LYS A 63 13.86 2.09 22.11
CA LYS A 63 15.13 2.78 22.41
C LYS A 63 14.96 3.96 23.38
N ASN A 64 13.81 4.61 23.37
CA ASN A 64 13.53 5.75 24.25
C ASN A 64 12.89 5.33 25.59
N GLY A 65 12.73 4.03 25.85
CA GLY A 65 12.27 3.49 27.14
C GLY A 65 10.80 3.78 27.47
N LYS A 66 10.00 4.24 26.51
CA LYS A 66 8.54 4.41 26.65
C LYS A 66 7.84 3.34 25.83
N ILE A 67 7.26 2.37 26.52
CA ILE A 67 6.37 1.36 25.91
C ILE A 67 5.02 1.50 26.61
N GLU A 68 4.10 2.23 25.99
CA GLU A 68 2.66 1.99 26.11
C GLU A 68 2.21 1.70 24.68
N VAL A 69 2.18 0.42 24.33
CA VAL A 69 1.49 -0.04 23.12
C VAL A 69 0.17 -0.56 23.63
N GLU A 70 -0.90 0.20 23.45
CA GLU A 70 -2.24 -0.37 23.52
C GLU A 70 -2.33 -1.32 22.33
N ASP A 71 -2.45 -2.61 22.61
CA ASP A 71 -2.78 -3.61 21.59
C ASP A 71 -4.08 -3.16 20.92
N LEU A 72 -3.98 -2.70 19.67
CA LEU A 72 -5.16 -2.47 18.84
C LEU A 72 -5.60 -3.84 18.34
N ASP A 73 -6.53 -4.46 19.06
CA ASP A 73 -7.29 -5.65 18.63
C ASP A 73 -7.95 -5.46 17.26
#